data_AF-A0A7J9QWK2-F1
#
_entry.id   AF-A0A7J9QWK2-F1
#
_cell.length_a   1.000
_cell.length_b   1.000
_cell.length_c   1.000
_cell.angle_alpha   90.00
_cell.angle_beta   90.00
_cell.angle_gamma   90.00
#
_symmetry.space_group_name_H-M   'P 1'
#
loop_
_entity.id
_entity.type
_entity.pdbx_description
1 polymer ?
#
loop_
_entity_poly.entity_id
_entity_poly.type
_entity_poly.pdbx_seq_one_letter_code
_entity_poly.pdbx_strand_id
1 'polypeptide(L)'
;ALPEKITLNDKIHVTDLLLKSGATIQEFNCIRKHLSKIKGGRLIENLKCHGIGLAMSDVEGDDLSAIASGTTFMDNTTYLDAIEILKKYKLKNKVSLEVWRLLKSGESGEIPETPKEEKIKNYVIANNQDCIDAMEKKAKKLGYHVKKMQVFGNNKDATKTIVSNIPDGKNQCLIFGGETTVEVLGKGQGGRNQELVLRILKNTQKLDKLCIAAVGTDGIDGNTNFAGAITENYKIDGPTAKEFLKNSDSGRFFQKQNANIFTGFTHSNLMDIGIILK
;
A
#
# COMPACT_ATOMS: atom_id res chain seq x y z
N ALA A 1 -13.87 -11.18 -7.93
CA ALA A 1 -15.02 -10.31 -7.55
C ALA A 1 -16.07 -10.34 -8.66
N LEU A 2 -17.35 -10.49 -8.29
CA LEU A 2 -18.45 -10.81 -9.22
C LEU A 2 -18.58 -9.78 -10.36
N PRO A 3 -18.42 -10.20 -11.64
CA PRO A 3 -18.59 -9.34 -12.81
C PRO A 3 -20.04 -8.91 -13.04
N GLU A 4 -20.23 -7.70 -13.58
CA GLU A 4 -21.55 -7.21 -14.03
C GLU A 4 -21.68 -7.44 -15.53
N LYS A 5 -22.59 -8.33 -15.97
CA LYS A 5 -22.91 -8.61 -17.39
C LYS A 5 -21.73 -8.92 -18.33
N ILE A 6 -20.52 -9.14 -17.81
CA ILE A 6 -19.30 -9.50 -18.54
C ILE A 6 -18.68 -10.76 -17.93
N THR A 7 -17.69 -11.34 -18.60
CA THR A 7 -16.97 -12.51 -18.07
C THR A 7 -15.91 -12.11 -17.04
N LEU A 8 -15.42 -13.09 -16.27
CA LEU A 8 -14.24 -12.87 -15.42
C LEU A 8 -13.00 -12.53 -16.27
N ASN A 9 -12.85 -13.17 -17.43
CA ASN A 9 -11.73 -12.91 -18.35
C ASN A 9 -11.73 -11.48 -18.86
N ASP A 10 -12.89 -10.90 -19.15
CA ASP A 10 -13.01 -9.49 -19.51
C ASP A 10 -12.45 -8.58 -18.42
N LYS A 11 -12.78 -8.85 -17.14
CA LYS A 11 -12.26 -8.06 -16.01
C LYS A 11 -10.76 -8.20 -15.84
N ILE A 12 -10.22 -9.41 -16.00
CA ILE A 12 -8.77 -9.66 -15.93
C ILE A 12 -8.07 -8.89 -17.05
N HIS A 13 -8.61 -8.96 -18.27
CA HIS A 13 -8.06 -8.27 -19.44
C HIS A 13 -8.05 -6.74 -19.27
N VAL A 14 -9.16 -6.14 -18.84
CA VAL A 14 -9.22 -4.69 -18.56
C VAL A 14 -8.23 -4.29 -17.47
N THR A 15 -8.09 -5.12 -16.43
CA THR A 15 -7.13 -4.90 -15.34
C THR A 15 -5.69 -4.87 -15.87
N ASP A 16 -5.30 -5.86 -16.68
CA ASP A 16 -3.97 -5.93 -17.28
C ASP A 16 -3.68 -4.73 -18.19
N LEU A 17 -4.64 -4.32 -19.02
CA LEU A 17 -4.52 -3.15 -19.88
C LEU A 17 -4.28 -1.87 -19.08
N LEU A 18 -5.02 -1.65 -17.98
CA LEU A 18 -4.89 -0.46 -17.17
C LEU A 18 -3.53 -0.41 -16.45
N LEU A 19 -3.08 -1.53 -15.89
CA LEU A 19 -1.77 -1.64 -15.25
C LEU A 19 -0.64 -1.26 -16.21
N LYS A 20 -0.71 -1.75 -17.46
CA LYS A 20 0.28 -1.45 -18.51
C LYS A 20 0.21 -0.02 -19.04
N SER A 21 -0.91 0.67 -18.82
CA SER A 21 -1.14 2.02 -19.34
C SER A 21 -0.66 3.14 -18.41
N GLY A 22 -0.27 2.80 -17.17
CA GLY A 22 0.08 3.81 -16.15
C GLY A 22 -1.14 4.56 -15.61
N ALA A 23 -2.30 3.90 -15.57
CA ALA A 23 -3.50 4.44 -14.92
C ALA A 23 -3.24 4.64 -13.42
N THR A 24 -3.73 5.75 -12.87
CA THR A 24 -3.68 5.97 -11.42
C THR A 24 -4.57 4.97 -10.69
N ILE A 25 -4.33 4.74 -9.40
CA ILE A 25 -5.14 3.80 -8.61
C ILE A 25 -6.61 4.25 -8.51
N GLN A 26 -6.87 5.56 -8.50
CA GLN A 26 -8.21 6.14 -8.50
C GLN A 26 -8.95 5.84 -9.81
N GLU A 27 -8.30 6.04 -10.95
CA GLU A 27 -8.88 5.73 -12.27
C GLU A 27 -9.11 4.23 -12.45
N PHE A 28 -8.15 3.42 -11.98
CA PHE A 28 -8.26 1.97 -11.95
C PHE A 28 -9.46 1.50 -11.12
N ASN A 29 -9.64 2.09 -9.93
CA ASN A 29 -10.76 1.78 -9.05
C ASN A 29 -12.10 2.23 -9.63
N CYS A 30 -12.17 3.40 -10.29
CA CYS A 30 -13.34 3.86 -11.01
C CYS A 30 -13.85 2.77 -11.98
N ILE A 31 -13.00 2.32 -12.93
CA ILE A 31 -13.39 1.28 -13.89
C ILE A 31 -13.77 -0.03 -13.16
N ARG A 32 -13.00 -0.45 -12.16
CA ARG A 32 -13.28 -1.69 -11.41
C ARG A 32 -14.64 -1.70 -10.72
N LYS A 33 -15.11 -0.55 -10.22
CA LYS A 33 -16.43 -0.42 -9.59
C LYS A 33 -17.54 -0.59 -10.64
N HIS A 34 -17.44 0.10 -11.77
CA HIS A 34 -18.44 0.06 -12.87
C HIS A 34 -18.52 -1.27 -13.62
N LEU A 35 -17.48 -2.11 -13.51
CA LEU A 35 -17.46 -3.48 -14.05
C LEU A 35 -17.82 -4.56 -13.01
N SER A 36 -18.41 -4.20 -11.86
CA SER A 36 -18.69 -5.15 -10.77
C SER A 36 -20.12 -5.08 -10.25
N LYS A 37 -20.61 -6.25 -9.81
CA LYS A 37 -21.88 -6.40 -9.09
C LYS A 37 -21.86 -6.03 -7.61
N ILE A 38 -20.67 -5.88 -7.01
CA ILE A 38 -20.53 -5.77 -5.55
C ILE A 38 -19.68 -4.58 -5.09
N LYS A 39 -18.92 -3.95 -5.99
CA LYS A 39 -18.05 -2.82 -5.67
C LYS A 39 -18.83 -1.50 -5.77
N GLY A 40 -18.29 -0.43 -5.20
CA GLY A 40 -18.92 0.90 -5.23
C GLY A 40 -20.32 0.88 -4.60
N GLY A 41 -20.47 0.25 -3.44
CA GLY A 41 -21.70 0.22 -2.65
C GLY A 41 -22.70 -0.85 -3.07
N ARG A 42 -22.51 -1.50 -4.22
CA ARG A 42 -23.47 -2.46 -4.78
C ARG A 42 -23.72 -3.71 -3.92
N LEU A 43 -22.77 -4.09 -3.04
CA LEU A 43 -22.97 -5.22 -2.14
C LEU A 43 -24.17 -5.01 -1.20
N ILE A 44 -24.38 -3.77 -0.77
CA ILE A 44 -25.41 -3.40 0.22
C ILE A 44 -26.59 -2.64 -0.41
N GLU A 45 -26.55 -2.39 -1.71
CA GLU A 45 -27.56 -1.61 -2.43
C GLU A 45 -28.99 -2.11 -2.18
N ASN A 46 -29.16 -3.41 -1.99
CA ASN A 46 -30.47 -4.04 -1.72
C ASN A 46 -30.68 -4.44 -0.25
N LEU A 47 -29.79 -4.03 0.67
CA LEU A 47 -29.94 -4.26 2.11
C LEU A 47 -31.24 -3.62 2.64
N LYS A 48 -32.07 -4.39 3.35
CA LYS A 48 -33.38 -3.94 3.89
C LYS A 48 -33.38 -3.72 5.42
N CYS A 49 -32.24 -3.95 6.06
CA CYS A 49 -32.07 -3.82 7.49
C CYS A 49 -30.96 -2.82 7.81
N HIS A 50 -30.81 -2.49 9.10
CA HIS A 50 -29.66 -1.74 9.59
C HIS A 50 -28.38 -2.57 9.44
N GLY A 51 -27.31 -1.90 9.04
CA GLY A 51 -25.98 -2.48 8.93
C GLY A 51 -24.91 -1.46 9.31
N ILE A 52 -23.74 -1.96 9.67
CA ILE A 52 -22.53 -1.17 9.89
C ILE A 52 -21.38 -1.89 9.17
N GLY A 53 -20.60 -1.13 8.40
CA GLY A 53 -19.35 -1.62 7.83
C GLY A 53 -18.20 -1.38 8.79
N LEU A 54 -17.43 -2.42 9.10
CA LEU A 54 -16.19 -2.32 9.87
C LEU A 54 -15.03 -2.69 8.96
N ALA A 55 -14.11 -1.76 8.75
CA ALA A 55 -13.00 -1.90 7.82
C ALA A 55 -11.66 -1.86 8.56
N MET A 56 -10.74 -2.71 8.12
CA MET A 56 -9.31 -2.57 8.40
C MET A 56 -8.69 -1.93 7.16
N SER A 57 -7.94 -0.85 7.35
CA SER A 57 -7.41 -0.05 6.25
C SER A 57 -5.96 -0.37 5.94
N ASP A 58 -5.73 -0.82 4.71
CA ASP A 58 -4.42 -0.92 4.05
C ASP A 58 -4.22 0.19 3.00
N VAL A 59 -4.97 1.29 3.13
CA VAL A 59 -5.00 2.37 2.13
C VAL A 59 -4.50 3.67 2.76
N GLU A 60 -3.61 4.37 2.05
CA GLU A 60 -3.18 5.72 2.40
C GLU A 60 -4.40 6.66 2.59
N GLY A 61 -4.45 7.33 3.74
CA GLY A 61 -5.52 8.27 4.07
C GLY A 61 -6.87 7.63 4.42
N ASP A 62 -6.93 6.29 4.56
CA ASP A 62 -8.12 5.56 5.00
C ASP A 62 -9.37 5.79 4.14
N ASP A 63 -9.19 6.01 2.82
CA ASP A 63 -10.31 6.23 1.90
C ASP A 63 -11.19 4.96 1.77
N LEU A 64 -12.35 5.00 2.42
CA LEU A 64 -13.38 3.96 2.39
C LEU A 64 -13.85 3.61 0.97
N SER A 65 -13.78 4.56 0.03
CA SER A 65 -14.14 4.32 -1.37
C SER A 65 -13.12 3.42 -2.09
N ALA A 66 -11.88 3.39 -1.60
CA ALA A 66 -10.78 2.60 -2.13
C ALA A 66 -10.61 1.26 -1.40
N ILE A 67 -10.85 1.20 -0.08
CA ILE A 67 -10.79 -0.04 0.71
C ILE A 67 -11.77 -1.07 0.14
N ALA A 68 -11.26 -2.24 -0.26
CA ALA A 68 -12.01 -3.26 -1.00
C ALA A 68 -12.72 -2.75 -2.28
N SER A 69 -12.32 -1.60 -2.82
CA SER A 69 -13.03 -0.82 -3.84
C SER A 69 -14.44 -0.39 -3.41
N GLY A 70 -14.61 -0.04 -2.14
CA GLY A 70 -15.82 0.53 -1.56
C GLY A 70 -17.01 -0.39 -1.67
N THR A 71 -16.89 -1.69 -1.38
CA THR A 71 -18.03 -2.64 -1.55
C THR A 71 -19.27 -2.24 -0.75
N THR A 72 -19.07 -1.60 0.41
CA THR A 72 -20.13 -1.13 1.32
C THR A 72 -20.20 0.39 1.41
N PHE A 73 -19.48 1.12 0.55
CA PHE A 73 -19.37 2.57 0.57
C PHE A 73 -19.81 3.17 -0.76
N MET A 74 -20.29 4.41 -0.74
CA MET A 74 -20.72 5.11 -1.95
C MET A 74 -19.56 5.33 -2.93
N ASP A 75 -19.89 5.61 -4.19
CA ASP A 75 -18.94 5.86 -5.25
C ASP A 75 -19.30 7.15 -6.00
N ASN A 76 -18.45 8.17 -5.88
CA ASN A 76 -18.67 9.46 -6.55
C ASN A 76 -18.35 9.44 -8.05
N THR A 77 -17.69 8.39 -8.55
CA THR A 77 -17.34 8.27 -9.97
C THR A 77 -18.49 7.70 -10.79
N THR A 78 -18.51 7.91 -12.10
CA THR A 78 -19.61 7.53 -12.99
C THR A 78 -19.17 6.63 -14.14
N TYR A 79 -20.15 6.05 -14.83
CA TYR A 79 -19.93 5.35 -16.10
C TYR A 79 -19.26 6.25 -17.14
N LEU A 80 -19.58 7.54 -17.17
CA LEU A 80 -18.92 8.52 -18.03
C LEU A 80 -17.43 8.65 -17.68
N ASP A 81 -17.10 8.76 -16.39
CA ASP A 81 -15.70 8.81 -15.95
C ASP A 81 -14.93 7.56 -16.39
N ALA A 82 -15.53 6.38 -16.22
CA ALA A 82 -14.93 5.13 -16.66
C ALA A 82 -14.67 5.10 -18.19
N ILE A 83 -15.61 5.63 -18.98
CA ILE A 83 -15.47 5.76 -20.44
C ILE A 83 -14.33 6.74 -20.79
N GLU A 84 -14.28 7.90 -20.14
CA GLU A 84 -13.25 8.91 -20.40
C GLU A 84 -11.86 8.42 -20.00
N ILE A 85 -11.73 7.63 -18.94
CA ILE A 85 -10.47 6.96 -18.59
C ILE A 85 -10.04 5.99 -19.70
N LEU A 86 -10.94 5.14 -20.20
CA LEU A 86 -10.60 4.23 -21.30
C LEU A 86 -10.19 4.98 -22.58
N LYS A 87 -10.79 6.15 -22.85
CA LYS A 87 -10.38 7.02 -23.97
C LYS A 87 -9.03 7.67 -23.72
N LYS A 88 -8.79 8.24 -22.53
CA LYS A 88 -7.54 8.87 -22.10
C LYS A 88 -6.34 7.95 -22.35
N TYR A 89 -6.47 6.67 -22.01
CA TYR A 89 -5.42 5.67 -22.20
C TYR A 89 -5.47 4.94 -23.55
N LYS A 90 -6.33 5.37 -24.48
CA LYS A 90 -6.51 4.77 -25.82
C LYS A 90 -6.82 3.26 -25.76
N LEU A 91 -7.60 2.85 -24.77
CA LEU A 91 -7.96 1.46 -24.48
C LEU A 91 -9.33 1.05 -25.05
N LYS A 92 -10.14 1.99 -25.53
CA LYS A 92 -11.48 1.72 -26.10
C LYS A 92 -11.50 0.52 -27.07
N ASN A 93 -10.58 0.48 -28.02
CA ASN A 93 -10.54 -0.58 -29.03
C ASN A 93 -9.77 -1.84 -28.58
N LYS A 94 -9.28 -1.86 -27.33
CA LYS A 94 -8.53 -2.98 -26.73
C LYS A 94 -9.37 -3.75 -25.73
N VAL A 95 -10.39 -3.14 -25.14
CA VAL A 95 -11.37 -3.84 -24.30
C VAL A 95 -12.35 -4.63 -25.17
N SER A 96 -13.02 -5.63 -24.59
CA SER A 96 -14.03 -6.40 -25.33
C SER A 96 -15.26 -5.55 -25.63
N LEU A 97 -16.01 -5.96 -26.65
CA LEU A 97 -17.26 -5.31 -27.04
C LEU A 97 -18.28 -5.29 -25.90
N GLU A 98 -18.33 -6.36 -25.10
CA GLU A 98 -19.24 -6.48 -23.95
C GLU A 98 -18.90 -5.49 -22.83
N VAL A 99 -17.61 -5.27 -22.54
CA VAL A 99 -17.17 -4.23 -21.59
C VAL A 99 -17.58 -2.86 -22.10
N TRP A 100 -17.32 -2.56 -23.37
CA TRP A 100 -17.68 -1.26 -23.95
C TRP A 100 -19.19 -1.02 -23.95
N ARG A 101 -19.99 -2.05 -24.31
CA ARG A 101 -21.46 -2.01 -24.27
C ARG A 101 -21.97 -1.77 -22.85
N LEU A 102 -21.45 -2.50 -21.86
CA LEU A 102 -21.83 -2.31 -20.46
C LEU A 102 -21.65 -0.86 -20.02
N LEU A 103 -20.48 -0.27 -20.28
CA LEU A 103 -20.20 1.11 -19.87
C LEU A 103 -21.12 2.11 -20.59
N LYS A 104 -21.36 1.91 -21.90
CA LYS A 104 -22.29 2.74 -22.69
C LYS A 104 -23.74 2.62 -22.23
N SER A 105 -24.22 1.44 -21.88
CA SER A 105 -25.55 1.22 -21.31
C SER A 105 -25.68 1.85 -19.92
N GLY A 106 -24.60 1.88 -19.14
CA GLY A 106 -24.57 2.63 -17.88
C GLY A 106 -24.65 4.14 -18.09
N GLU A 107 -23.86 4.68 -19.02
CA GLU A 107 -23.89 6.11 -19.40
C GLU A 107 -25.24 6.55 -19.96
N SER A 108 -25.94 5.69 -20.73
CA SER A 108 -27.28 5.98 -21.25
C SER A 108 -28.41 5.83 -20.22
N GLY A 109 -28.11 5.32 -19.01
CA GLY A 109 -29.08 5.11 -17.95
C GLY A 109 -29.90 3.81 -18.06
N GLU A 110 -29.57 2.91 -18.99
CA GLU A 110 -30.19 1.57 -19.08
C GLU A 110 -29.79 0.67 -17.89
N ILE A 111 -28.61 0.94 -17.32
CA ILE A 111 -28.11 0.27 -16.13
C ILE A 111 -27.92 1.33 -15.04
N PRO A 112 -28.47 1.11 -13.83
CA PRO A 112 -28.28 2.04 -12.73
C PRO A 112 -26.81 2.28 -12.41
N GLU A 113 -26.52 3.52 -12.05
CA GLU A 113 -25.19 3.92 -11.61
C GLU A 113 -24.79 3.24 -10.28
N THR A 114 -23.50 3.22 -9.94
CA THR A 114 -23.07 2.89 -8.59
C THR A 114 -23.72 3.84 -7.55
N PRO A 115 -24.13 3.34 -6.37
CA PRO A 115 -24.67 4.16 -5.29
C PRO A 115 -23.91 5.46 -5.02
N LYS A 116 -24.64 6.59 -5.04
CA LYS A 116 -24.11 7.95 -4.84
C LYS A 116 -24.27 8.49 -3.42
N GLU A 117 -24.88 7.72 -2.55
CA GLU A 117 -25.13 8.10 -1.16
C GLU A 117 -24.76 6.95 -0.23
N GLU A 118 -24.27 7.29 0.96
CA GLU A 118 -23.97 6.30 1.99
C GLU A 118 -25.25 5.64 2.51
N LYS A 119 -25.40 4.34 2.25
CA LYS A 119 -26.55 3.58 2.74
C LYS A 119 -26.39 3.09 4.19
N ILE A 120 -25.15 2.82 4.59
CA ILE A 120 -24.80 2.43 5.97
C ILE A 120 -23.57 3.22 6.41
N LYS A 121 -23.41 3.36 7.73
CA LYS A 121 -22.16 3.90 8.29
C LYS A 121 -21.04 2.90 8.12
N ASN A 122 -19.87 3.39 7.73
CA ASN A 122 -18.65 2.61 7.61
C ASN A 122 -17.60 3.20 8.58
N TYR A 123 -16.94 2.35 9.34
CA TYR A 123 -15.93 2.73 10.32
C TYR A 123 -14.63 2.01 10.02
N VAL A 124 -13.53 2.76 9.99
CA VAL A 124 -12.20 2.19 10.04
C VAL A 124 -11.90 1.85 11.51
N ILE A 125 -11.72 0.56 11.79
CA ILE A 125 -11.51 0.02 13.15
C ILE A 125 -10.06 -0.37 13.42
N ALA A 126 -9.24 -0.44 12.36
CA ALA A 126 -7.81 -0.63 12.45
C ALA A 126 -7.14 -0.01 11.22
N ASN A 127 -6.06 0.73 11.41
CA ASN A 127 -5.22 1.29 10.35
C ASN A 127 -3.74 1.32 10.78
N ASN A 128 -2.89 1.89 9.93
CA ASN A 128 -1.47 2.04 10.24
C ASN A 128 -1.19 2.93 11.47
N GLN A 129 -2.05 3.93 11.71
CA GLN A 129 -1.90 4.82 12.87
C GLN A 129 -2.06 4.05 14.19
N ASP A 130 -2.97 3.07 14.25
CA ASP A 130 -3.12 2.19 15.40
C ASP A 130 -1.83 1.40 15.70
N CYS A 131 -1.14 0.92 14.65
CA CYS A 131 0.16 0.25 14.81
C CYS A 131 1.22 1.21 15.37
N ILE A 132 1.33 2.42 14.81
CA ILE A 132 2.28 3.46 15.26
C ILE A 132 1.99 3.86 16.72
N ASP A 133 0.72 4.02 17.09
CA ASP A 133 0.30 4.38 18.45
C ASP A 133 0.61 3.27 19.47
N ALA A 134 0.41 2.00 19.08
CA ALA A 134 0.80 0.86 19.89
C ALA A 134 2.32 0.80 20.12
N MET A 135 3.11 1.06 19.07
CA MET A 135 4.57 1.14 19.16
C MET A 135 5.01 2.30 20.08
N GLU A 136 4.40 3.48 19.94
CA GLU A 136 4.69 4.65 20.79
C GLU A 136 4.43 4.34 22.26
N LYS A 137 3.26 3.76 22.57
CA LYS A 137 2.90 3.38 23.94
C LYS A 137 3.93 2.43 24.54
N LYS A 138 4.44 1.48 23.76
CA LYS A 138 5.49 0.55 24.22
C LYS A 138 6.83 1.25 24.41
N ALA A 139 7.26 2.08 23.45
CA ALA A 139 8.53 2.81 23.51
C ALA A 139 8.58 3.77 24.72
N LYS A 140 7.51 4.54 24.96
CA LYS A 140 7.40 5.42 26.15
C LYS A 140 7.52 4.65 27.46
N LYS A 141 6.87 3.48 27.56
CA LYS A 141 6.99 2.59 28.74
C LYS A 141 8.40 2.05 28.96
N LEU A 142 9.20 1.93 27.90
CA LEU A 142 10.60 1.52 27.97
C LEU A 142 11.56 2.71 28.23
N GLY A 143 11.04 3.92 28.41
CA GLY A 143 11.84 5.12 28.72
C GLY A 143 12.34 5.89 27.50
N TYR A 144 11.83 5.62 26.30
CA TYR A 144 12.20 6.37 25.09
C TYR A 144 11.36 7.64 24.92
N HIS A 145 12.01 8.70 24.43
CA HIS A 145 11.35 9.88 23.88
C HIS A 145 10.96 9.59 22.43
N VAL A 146 9.67 9.65 22.14
CA VAL A 146 9.11 9.22 20.85
C VAL A 146 8.81 10.40 19.95
N LYS A 147 9.26 10.31 18.70
CA LYS A 147 8.79 11.12 17.57
C LYS A 147 8.12 10.18 16.57
N LYS A 148 6.97 10.58 16.03
CA LYS A 148 6.19 9.80 15.05
C LYS A 148 6.14 10.52 13.72
N MET A 149 6.06 9.77 12.63
CA MET A 149 5.79 10.31 11.30
C MET A 149 5.11 9.27 10.41
N GLN A 150 4.42 9.74 9.37
CA GLN A 150 3.99 8.88 8.26
C GLN A 150 4.83 9.20 7.02
N VAL A 151 5.16 8.17 6.25
CA VAL A 151 6.01 8.28 5.06
C VAL A 151 5.45 7.41 3.94
N PHE A 152 5.18 8.04 2.81
CA PHE A 152 4.65 7.40 1.60
C PHE A 152 5.55 7.70 0.41
N GLY A 153 5.32 7.00 -0.69
CA GLY A 153 6.03 7.21 -1.95
C GLY A 153 7.36 6.46 -2.03
N ASN A 154 8.24 6.89 -2.92
CA ASN A 154 9.43 6.11 -3.25
C ASN A 154 10.44 6.05 -2.09
N ASN A 155 11.10 4.89 -1.95
CA ASN A 155 12.05 4.62 -0.89
C ASN A 155 13.24 5.60 -0.80
N LYS A 156 13.65 6.19 -1.93
CA LYS A 156 14.79 7.13 -1.95
C LYS A 156 14.43 8.43 -1.25
N ASP A 157 13.24 8.97 -1.48
CA ASP A 157 12.77 10.19 -0.83
C ASP A 157 12.25 9.93 0.59
N ALA A 158 11.63 8.77 0.82
CA ALA A 158 11.30 8.27 2.15
C ALA A 158 12.54 8.22 3.06
N THR A 159 13.66 7.66 2.56
CA THR A 159 14.93 7.60 3.30
C THR A 159 15.40 8.98 3.74
N LYS A 160 15.39 9.97 2.83
CA LYS A 160 15.84 11.34 3.16
C LYS A 160 14.99 11.93 4.29
N THR A 161 13.67 11.75 4.18
CA THR A 161 12.69 12.26 5.15
C THR A 161 12.87 11.59 6.50
N ILE A 162 13.09 10.27 6.55
CA ILE A 162 13.33 9.54 7.79
C ILE A 162 14.64 9.99 8.42
N VAL A 163 15.74 10.01 7.66
CA VAL A 163 17.07 10.36 8.17
C VAL A 163 17.12 11.79 8.71
N SER A 164 16.48 12.75 8.04
CA SER A 164 16.43 14.14 8.53
C SER A 164 15.59 14.32 9.79
N ASN A 165 14.75 13.33 10.13
CA ASN A 165 13.90 13.36 11.30
C ASN A 165 14.41 12.50 12.46
N ILE A 166 15.56 11.82 12.30
CA ILE A 166 16.22 11.08 13.39
C ILE A 166 16.59 12.07 14.50
N PRO A 167 16.02 11.92 15.71
CA PRO A 167 16.31 12.80 16.83
C PRO A 167 17.74 12.63 17.38
N ASP A 168 18.29 13.71 17.90
CA ASP A 168 19.56 13.72 18.62
C ASP A 168 19.41 13.39 20.11
N GLY A 169 20.50 12.91 20.72
CA GLY A 169 20.52 12.48 22.12
C GLY A 169 20.28 10.98 22.32
N LYS A 170 20.33 10.56 23.58
CA LYS A 170 20.11 9.16 24.01
C LYS A 170 18.63 8.90 24.29
N ASN A 171 18.24 7.63 24.29
CA ASN A 171 16.88 7.17 24.57
C ASN A 171 15.86 7.83 23.63
N GLN A 172 16.23 7.99 22.36
CA GLN A 172 15.33 8.53 21.36
C GLN A 172 14.77 7.42 20.48
N CYS A 173 13.52 7.59 20.07
CA CYS A 173 12.78 6.63 19.26
C CYS A 173 12.03 7.37 18.16
N LEU A 174 12.47 7.19 16.91
CA LEU A 174 11.68 7.60 15.75
C LEU A 174 10.83 6.42 15.31
N ILE A 175 9.51 6.57 15.33
CA ILE A 175 8.56 5.60 14.76
C ILE A 175 8.05 6.19 13.45
N PHE A 176 8.03 5.38 12.41
CA PHE A 176 7.44 5.73 11.14
C PHE A 176 6.52 4.61 10.65
N GLY A 177 5.49 4.98 9.90
CA GLY A 177 4.66 4.02 9.18
C GLY A 177 4.12 4.63 7.90
N GLY A 178 3.37 3.85 7.13
CA GLY A 178 2.86 4.22 5.82
C GLY A 178 3.17 3.10 4.84
N GLU A 179 3.23 3.42 3.55
CA GLU A 179 3.45 2.44 2.48
C GLU A 179 4.43 3.05 1.48
N THR A 180 5.66 2.55 1.48
CA THR A 180 6.65 3.02 0.51
C THR A 180 6.63 2.18 -0.77
N THR A 181 7.26 2.69 -1.82
CA THR A 181 7.43 1.96 -3.08
C THR A 181 8.90 1.83 -3.44
N VAL A 182 9.21 0.75 -4.15
CA VAL A 182 10.53 0.46 -4.69
C VAL A 182 10.43 0.27 -6.19
N GLU A 183 11.36 0.89 -6.93
CA GLU A 183 11.56 0.60 -8.34
C GLU A 183 12.41 -0.67 -8.48
N VAL A 184 11.87 -1.69 -9.15
CA VAL A 184 12.58 -2.95 -9.37
C VAL A 184 13.51 -2.79 -10.56
N LEU A 185 14.81 -2.63 -10.28
CA LEU A 185 15.86 -2.37 -11.26
C LEU A 185 16.61 -3.65 -11.69
N GLY A 186 16.59 -4.68 -10.84
CA GLY A 186 17.32 -5.93 -11.04
C GLY A 186 16.47 -7.18 -10.86
N LYS A 187 17.15 -8.33 -10.82
CA LYS A 187 16.55 -9.67 -10.61
C LYS A 187 16.78 -10.22 -9.20
N GLY A 188 17.12 -9.34 -8.26
CA GLY A 188 17.39 -9.69 -6.87
C GLY A 188 16.17 -10.13 -6.08
N GLN A 189 16.41 -10.46 -4.82
CA GLN A 189 15.37 -10.73 -3.84
C GLN A 189 15.36 -9.65 -2.77
N GLY A 190 14.20 -9.08 -2.51
CA GLY A 190 14.00 -8.05 -1.51
C GLY A 190 12.60 -7.48 -1.56
N GLY A 191 12.39 -6.46 -0.74
CA GLY A 191 11.19 -5.65 -0.77
C GLY A 191 11.46 -4.23 -0.32
N ARG A 192 10.39 -3.45 -0.22
CA ARG A 192 10.45 -2.03 0.11
C ARG A 192 10.99 -1.81 1.52
N ASN A 193 10.64 -2.64 2.49
CA ASN A 193 11.08 -2.48 3.88
C ASN A 193 12.57 -2.81 4.04
N GLN A 194 13.01 -3.94 3.48
CA GLN A 194 14.43 -4.32 3.45
C GLN A 194 15.25 -3.26 2.70
N GLU A 195 14.80 -2.81 1.53
CA GLU A 195 15.50 -1.75 0.81
C GLU A 195 15.57 -0.44 1.61
N LEU A 196 14.48 -0.06 2.29
CA LEU A 196 14.43 1.13 3.14
C LEU A 196 15.47 1.05 4.27
N VAL A 197 15.56 -0.09 4.97
CA VAL A 197 16.56 -0.33 6.03
C VAL A 197 17.99 -0.21 5.47
N LEU A 198 18.27 -0.79 4.30
CA LEU A 198 19.58 -0.72 3.65
C LEU A 198 19.94 0.72 3.26
N ARG A 199 18.97 1.49 2.76
CA ARG A 199 19.16 2.90 2.42
C ARG A 199 19.41 3.74 3.67
N ILE A 200 18.67 3.53 4.76
CA ILE A 200 18.90 4.23 6.03
C ILE A 200 20.29 3.90 6.56
N LEU A 201 20.64 2.61 6.68
CA LEU A 201 21.97 2.13 7.11
C LEU A 201 23.11 2.86 6.39
N LYS A 202 23.02 2.95 5.06
CA LYS A 202 24.00 3.65 4.22
C LYS A 202 24.07 5.16 4.46
N ASN A 203 22.96 5.81 4.78
CA ASN A 203 22.91 7.25 5.02
C ASN A 203 23.23 7.65 6.47
N THR A 204 23.24 6.69 7.41
CA THR A 204 23.51 6.94 8.83
C THR A 204 24.93 6.54 9.27
N GLN A 205 25.86 6.34 8.33
CA GLN A 205 27.24 5.87 8.59
C GLN A 205 28.10 6.86 9.42
N LYS A 206 27.66 8.12 9.54
CA LYS A 206 28.34 9.17 10.32
C LYS A 206 27.64 9.49 11.65
N LEU A 207 26.51 8.84 11.92
CA LEU A 207 25.76 9.05 13.17
C LEU A 207 26.28 8.09 14.24
N ASP A 208 26.01 8.44 15.49
CA ASP A 208 26.19 7.52 16.61
C ASP A 208 25.42 6.21 16.41
N LYS A 209 25.74 5.22 17.24
CA LYS A 209 25.10 3.90 17.20
C LYS A 209 23.57 4.03 17.27
N LEU A 210 22.89 3.41 16.31
CA LEU A 210 21.45 3.32 16.23
C LEU A 210 21.01 1.95 15.71
N CYS A 211 19.82 1.53 16.11
CA CYS A 211 19.15 0.33 15.61
C CYS A 211 18.01 0.75 14.68
N ILE A 212 17.89 0.11 13.52
CA ILE A 212 16.93 0.42 12.47
C ILE A 212 16.13 -0.85 12.21
N ALA A 213 14.80 -0.76 12.19
CA ALA A 213 13.96 -1.83 11.67
C ALA A 213 12.81 -1.26 10.84
N ALA A 214 12.39 -2.00 9.81
CA ALA A 214 11.15 -1.76 9.08
C ALA A 214 10.56 -3.10 8.66
N VAL A 215 9.24 -3.23 8.73
CA VAL A 215 8.49 -4.45 8.39
C VAL A 215 7.14 -4.15 7.75
N GLY A 216 6.72 -5.02 6.84
CA GLY A 216 5.33 -5.14 6.40
C GLY A 216 4.50 -5.83 7.48
N THR A 217 3.36 -5.24 7.83
CA THR A 217 2.49 -5.78 8.90
C THR A 217 1.84 -7.11 8.52
N ASP A 218 1.77 -7.44 7.23
CA ASP A 218 1.30 -8.73 6.68
C ASP A 218 2.31 -9.88 6.86
N GLY A 219 3.55 -9.54 7.21
CA GLY A 219 4.64 -10.47 7.43
C GLY A 219 5.46 -10.81 6.19
N ILE A 220 5.22 -10.12 5.06
CA ILE A 220 5.97 -10.30 3.81
C ILE A 220 6.44 -8.96 3.25
N ASP A 221 7.67 -8.95 2.73
CA ASP A 221 8.26 -7.82 2.05
C ASP A 221 8.78 -8.24 0.68
N GLY A 222 8.11 -7.73 -0.35
CA GLY A 222 8.42 -7.98 -1.75
C GLY A 222 8.34 -9.46 -2.14
N ASN A 223 9.36 -9.95 -2.85
CA ASN A 223 9.43 -11.34 -3.34
C ASN A 223 10.18 -12.28 -2.39
N THR A 224 10.11 -12.01 -1.07
CA THR A 224 10.82 -12.76 -0.03
C THR A 224 9.87 -13.46 0.93
N ASN A 225 10.42 -14.27 1.83
CA ASN A 225 9.66 -14.88 2.94
C ASN A 225 9.79 -14.07 4.25
N PHE A 226 10.36 -12.87 4.20
CA PHE A 226 10.62 -12.05 5.38
C PHE A 226 9.68 -10.86 5.41
N ALA A 227 9.32 -10.39 6.59
CA ALA A 227 8.53 -9.18 6.79
C ALA A 227 9.35 -7.91 6.55
N GLY A 228 10.67 -7.98 6.65
CA GLY A 228 11.55 -6.81 6.62
C GLY A 228 12.95 -7.12 7.15
N ALA A 229 13.62 -6.12 7.71
CA ALA A 229 14.96 -6.25 8.26
C ALA A 229 15.16 -5.41 9.53
N ILE A 230 16.11 -5.83 10.36
CA ILE A 230 16.59 -5.12 11.55
C ILE A 230 18.12 -5.11 11.56
N THR A 231 18.72 -3.95 11.82
CA THR A 231 20.18 -3.83 11.85
C THR A 231 20.63 -2.67 12.71
N GLU A 232 21.86 -2.75 13.23
CA GLU A 232 22.57 -1.58 13.75
C GLU A 232 23.20 -0.80 12.59
N ASN A 233 23.47 0.50 12.74
CA ASN A 233 24.20 1.28 11.73
C ASN A 233 25.72 1.00 11.69
N TYR A 234 26.12 -0.27 11.74
CA TYR A 234 27.51 -0.65 11.67
C TYR A 234 28.16 -0.19 10.34
N LYS A 235 29.49 -0.12 10.35
CA LYS A 235 30.24 0.37 9.19
C LYS A 235 30.11 -0.61 8.02
N ILE A 236 29.60 -0.13 6.90
CA ILE A 236 29.46 -0.91 5.66
C ILE A 236 30.34 -0.36 4.54
N ASP A 237 30.71 -1.26 3.62
CA ASP A 237 31.30 -0.87 2.36
C ASP A 237 30.24 -0.23 1.44
N GLY A 238 30.41 1.06 1.15
CA GLY A 238 29.47 1.85 0.35
C GLY A 238 29.23 1.32 -1.07
N PRO A 239 30.27 0.91 -1.82
CA PRO A 239 30.15 0.16 -3.07
C PRO A 239 29.28 -1.09 -2.96
N THR A 240 29.53 -1.95 -1.97
CA THR A 240 28.72 -3.17 -1.74
C THR A 240 27.24 -2.84 -1.56
N ALA A 241 26.91 -1.88 -0.69
CA ALA A 241 25.51 -1.49 -0.49
C ALA A 241 24.88 -0.88 -1.77
N LYS A 242 25.64 -0.12 -2.56
CA LYS A 242 25.17 0.40 -3.86
C LYS A 242 24.86 -0.72 -4.85
N GLU A 243 25.66 -1.77 -4.87
CA GLU A 243 25.45 -2.93 -5.75
C GLU A 243 24.15 -3.67 -5.42
N PHE A 244 23.92 -3.99 -4.15
CA PHE A 244 22.67 -4.65 -3.71
C PHE A 244 21.44 -3.79 -4.01
N LEU A 245 21.52 -2.48 -3.80
CA LEU A 245 20.43 -1.56 -4.16
C LEU A 245 20.19 -1.50 -5.68
N LYS A 246 21.25 -1.50 -6.49
CA LYS A 246 21.12 -1.48 -7.96
C LYS A 246 20.49 -2.76 -8.50
N ASN A 247 20.74 -3.90 -7.84
CA ASN A 247 20.22 -5.20 -8.25
C ASN A 247 18.85 -5.55 -7.63
N SER A 248 18.26 -4.65 -6.82
CA SER A 248 17.03 -4.91 -6.05
C SER A 248 17.16 -6.17 -5.18
N ASP A 249 18.30 -6.32 -4.48
CA ASP A 249 18.70 -7.55 -3.79
C ASP A 249 18.92 -7.34 -2.27
N SER A 250 18.17 -6.40 -1.68
CA SER A 250 18.29 -6.03 -0.26
C SER A 250 18.04 -7.20 0.71
N GLY A 251 17.20 -8.18 0.35
CA GLY A 251 16.95 -9.35 1.18
C GLY A 251 18.17 -10.24 1.33
N ARG A 252 18.91 -10.48 0.24
CA ARG A 252 20.16 -11.24 0.31
C ARG A 252 21.25 -10.50 1.07
N PHE A 253 21.27 -9.16 1.01
CA PHE A 253 22.18 -8.36 1.83
C PHE A 253 21.98 -8.65 3.33
N PHE A 254 20.75 -8.61 3.82
CA PHE A 254 20.45 -8.89 5.23
C PHE A 254 20.51 -10.38 5.58
N GLN A 255 20.30 -11.29 4.60
CA GLN A 255 20.48 -12.73 4.85
C GLN A 255 21.93 -13.04 5.23
N LYS A 256 22.90 -12.43 4.54
CA LYS A 256 24.33 -12.60 4.86
C LYS A 256 24.70 -12.14 6.28
N GLN A 257 23.86 -11.32 6.91
CA GLN A 257 24.07 -10.75 8.24
C GLN A 257 23.15 -11.36 9.31
N ASN A 258 22.27 -12.31 8.93
CA ASN A 258 21.18 -12.79 9.79
C ASN A 258 20.30 -11.66 10.34
N ALA A 259 20.04 -10.66 9.51
CA ALA A 259 19.37 -9.41 9.87
C ALA A 259 17.94 -9.29 9.28
N ASN A 260 17.43 -10.34 8.62
CA ASN A 260 16.03 -10.35 8.18
C ASN A 260 15.09 -10.64 9.34
N ILE A 261 13.91 -10.04 9.30
CA ILE A 261 12.84 -10.30 10.25
C ILE A 261 11.88 -11.31 9.61
N PHE A 262 11.78 -12.49 10.21
CA PHE A 262 10.76 -13.48 9.85
C PHE A 262 9.64 -13.46 10.89
N THR A 263 8.42 -13.15 10.46
CA THR A 263 7.20 -13.25 11.30
C THR A 263 6.30 -14.40 10.88
N GLY A 264 6.44 -14.90 9.64
CA GLY A 264 5.39 -15.62 8.95
C GLY A 264 4.19 -14.71 8.61
N PHE A 265 3.17 -15.28 7.97
CA PHE A 265 1.93 -14.55 7.68
C PHE A 265 1.23 -14.14 8.99
N THR A 266 1.01 -12.84 9.17
CA THR A 266 0.31 -12.32 10.35
C THR A 266 -1.21 -12.34 10.18
N HIS A 267 -1.69 -12.57 8.94
CA HIS A 267 -3.10 -12.53 8.54
C HIS A 267 -3.78 -11.16 8.73
N SER A 268 -3.00 -10.08 8.81
CA SER A 268 -3.49 -8.70 8.84
C SER A 268 -2.57 -7.81 8.00
N ASN A 269 -3.11 -6.86 7.26
CA ASN A 269 -2.31 -5.87 6.53
C ASN A 269 -2.82 -4.47 6.87
N LEU A 270 -1.96 -3.69 7.54
CA LEU A 270 -2.15 -2.29 7.90
C LEU A 270 -0.94 -1.47 7.43
N MET A 271 -0.42 -1.80 6.24
CA MET A 271 0.77 -1.19 5.62
C MET A 271 2.08 -1.50 6.36
N ASP A 272 3.11 -0.67 6.19
CA ASP A 272 4.42 -0.84 6.79
C ASP A 272 4.58 -0.05 8.10
N ILE A 273 5.44 -0.57 8.98
CA ILE A 273 5.88 0.11 10.19
C ILE A 273 7.39 -0.01 10.35
N GLY A 274 8.01 0.99 10.96
CA GLY A 274 9.43 0.98 11.25
C GLY A 274 9.79 1.86 12.43
N ILE A 275 11.01 1.63 12.92
CA ILE A 275 11.53 2.22 14.14
C ILE A 275 13.03 2.46 14.01
N ILE A 276 13.49 3.58 14.54
CA ILE A 276 14.91 3.86 14.78
C ILE A 276 15.08 4.16 16.26
N LEU A 277 15.97 3.42 16.92
CA LEU A 277 16.32 3.59 18.33
C LEU A 277 17.75 4.10 18.45
N LYS A 278 17.95 5.08 19.34
CA LYS A 278 19.25 5.68 19.69
C LYS A 278 19.44 5.70 21.20
#